data_AF-A0A3C0CT15-F1
#
_entry.id   AF-A0A3C0CT15-F1
#
_cell.length_a   1.000
_cell.length_b   1.000
_cell.length_c   1.000
_cell.angle_alpha   90.00
_cell.angle_beta   90.00
_cell.angle_gamma   90.00
#
_symmetry.space_group_name_H-M   'P 1'
#
loop_
_entity.id
_entity.type
_entity.pdbx_description
1 polymer ?
#
loop_
_entity_poly.entity_id
_entity_poly.type
_entity_poly.pdbx_seq_one_letter_code
_entity_poly.pdbx_strand_id
1 'polypeptide(L)'
;MCDFSKNIMELTWLIPVLPILAFGLILLTGRRGPGEGAYIGIAGIAASFLLSLAVTVITVASALGGHEFHPFTHSVVWATLGNIDVRMGFAVDQLTVMMLMVVTTVTLLVQVYSIGYMHGDPRYPRYYAYLSLFSAAMLSLVISDNLLLFYMSWELVGLASYLLIGFWFEKPSAMRAAKKAFIVTRLGDVGLFLGLIVLFWYTGTVNMQEMFAAVPSLMGTTLKIASVALPVLPLAGILLFAGAVGKSAQFPLHVWLPDAM
;
A
#
# COMPACT_ATOMS: atom_id res chain seq x y z
N MET A 1 -9.06 24.22 -19.57
CA MET A 1 -8.97 23.52 -18.26
C MET A 1 -8.43 22.07 -18.35
N CYS A 2 -8.16 21.53 -19.56
CA CYS A 2 -7.78 20.12 -19.74
C CYS A 2 -6.32 19.79 -19.42
N ASP A 3 -5.35 20.61 -19.82
CA ASP A 3 -3.93 20.20 -19.73
C ASP A 3 -3.35 20.31 -18.31
N PHE A 4 -3.71 21.36 -17.56
CA PHE A 4 -3.25 21.51 -16.17
C PHE A 4 -3.79 20.40 -15.26
N SER A 5 -5.05 20.02 -15.44
CA SER A 5 -5.68 18.91 -14.70
C SER A 5 -5.00 17.59 -15.02
N LYS A 6 -4.77 17.29 -16.30
CA LYS A 6 -4.04 16.08 -16.74
C LYS A 6 -2.62 16.04 -16.18
N ASN A 7 -1.88 17.15 -16.23
CA ASN A 7 -0.53 17.22 -15.68
C ASN A 7 -0.49 16.90 -14.17
N ILE A 8 -1.49 17.33 -13.40
CA ILE A 8 -1.55 17.00 -11.95
C ILE A 8 -1.89 15.53 -11.72
N MET A 9 -2.79 14.95 -12.53
CA MET A 9 -3.09 13.51 -12.47
C MET A 9 -1.88 12.65 -12.87
N GLU A 10 -1.08 13.13 -13.83
CA GLU A 10 0.20 12.50 -14.18
C GLU A 10 1.23 12.57 -13.05
N LEU A 11 1.15 13.55 -12.15
CA LEU A 11 2.06 13.65 -10.99
C LEU A 11 1.67 12.71 -9.84
N THR A 12 0.59 11.94 -9.92
CA THR A 12 0.16 11.03 -8.85
C THR A 12 1.23 10.01 -8.46
N TRP A 13 2.07 9.53 -9.39
CA TRP A 13 3.16 8.61 -9.05
C TRP A 13 4.19 9.22 -8.09
N LEU A 14 4.29 10.54 -7.99
CA LEU A 14 5.19 11.21 -7.03
C LEU A 14 4.71 11.07 -5.59
N ILE A 15 3.40 10.84 -5.36
CA ILE A 15 2.81 10.78 -4.02
C ILE A 15 3.51 9.74 -3.12
N PRO A 16 3.71 8.48 -3.54
CA PRO A 16 4.50 7.52 -2.77
C PRO A 16 6.02 7.72 -2.90
N VAL A 17 6.51 8.30 -4.00
CA VAL A 17 7.95 8.52 -4.21
C VAL A 17 8.51 9.54 -3.23
N LEU A 18 7.76 10.59 -2.88
CA LEU A 18 8.19 11.61 -1.95
C LEU A 18 8.56 11.04 -0.56
N PRO A 19 7.76 10.19 0.10
CA PRO A 19 8.16 9.50 1.33
C PRO A 19 9.29 8.47 1.13
N ILE A 20 9.41 7.84 -0.04
CA ILE A 20 10.56 6.95 -0.34
C ILE A 20 11.86 7.78 -0.39
N LEU A 21 11.84 8.93 -1.03
CA LEU A 21 12.97 9.84 -1.07
C LEU A 21 13.29 10.36 0.32
N ALA A 22 12.28 10.72 1.12
CA ALA A 22 12.48 11.10 2.52
C ALA A 22 13.14 9.97 3.33
N PHE A 23 12.66 8.72 3.18
CA PHE A 23 13.27 7.54 3.80
C PHE A 23 14.75 7.40 3.42
N GLY A 24 15.09 7.46 2.12
CA GLY A 24 16.45 7.36 1.64
C GLY A 24 17.35 8.49 2.16
N LEU A 25 16.85 9.73 2.14
CA LEU A 25 17.58 10.89 2.65
C LEU A 25 17.85 10.78 4.15
N ILE A 26 16.85 10.38 4.96
CA ILE A 26 17.02 10.20 6.41
C ILE A 26 18.07 9.11 6.71
N LEU A 27 18.08 8.00 5.94
CA LEU A 27 19.09 6.96 6.09
C LEU A 27 20.51 7.45 5.77
N LEU A 28 20.66 8.29 4.72
CA LEU A 28 21.95 8.84 4.32
C LEU A 28 22.46 9.92 5.29
N THR A 29 21.57 10.80 5.76
CA THR A 29 21.97 11.91 6.65
C THR A 29 22.06 11.48 8.11
N GLY A 30 21.28 10.49 8.53
CA GLY A 30 21.16 10.08 9.93
C GLY A 30 20.92 11.28 10.86
N ARG A 31 21.67 11.34 11.98
CA ARG A 31 21.59 12.45 12.95
C ARG A 31 22.14 13.79 12.44
N ARG A 32 22.87 13.79 11.31
CA ARG A 32 23.40 15.02 10.71
C ARG A 32 22.35 15.79 9.90
N GLY A 33 21.20 15.18 9.65
CA GLY A 33 20.10 15.81 8.93
C GLY A 33 19.37 16.88 9.77
N PRO A 34 18.67 17.83 9.12
CA PRO A 34 17.85 18.83 9.80
C PRO A 34 16.80 18.17 10.71
N GLY A 35 16.74 18.62 11.97
CA GLY A 35 15.82 18.06 12.97
C GLY A 35 16.00 16.56 13.20
N GLU A 36 17.23 16.05 13.10
CA GLU A 36 17.56 14.62 13.23
C GLU A 36 16.71 13.72 12.29
N GLY A 37 16.31 14.25 11.13
CA GLY A 37 15.51 13.53 10.11
C GLY A 37 14.00 13.76 10.20
N ALA A 38 13.48 14.33 11.29
CA ALA A 38 12.03 14.58 11.42
C ALA A 38 11.50 15.54 10.36
N TYR A 39 12.21 16.64 10.11
CA TYR A 39 11.75 17.63 9.13
C TYR A 39 11.77 17.09 7.70
N ILE A 40 12.69 16.18 7.38
CA ILE A 40 12.71 15.52 6.06
C ILE A 40 11.48 14.63 5.89
N GLY A 41 11.17 13.81 6.90
CA GLY A 41 9.99 12.94 6.87
C GLY A 41 8.68 13.73 6.77
N ILE A 42 8.55 14.77 7.59
CA ILE A 42 7.36 15.64 7.63
C ILE A 42 7.22 16.40 6.33
N ALA A 43 8.29 16.95 5.76
CA ALA A 43 8.24 17.63 4.47
C ALA A 43 7.84 16.67 3.35
N GLY A 44 8.35 15.43 3.36
CA GLY A 44 7.99 14.39 2.39
C GLY A 44 6.49 14.08 2.42
N ILE A 45 5.93 13.79 3.59
CA ILE A 45 4.49 13.48 3.72
C ILE A 45 3.60 14.72 3.52
N ALA A 46 4.05 15.91 3.92
CA ALA A 46 3.32 17.15 3.68
C ALA A 46 3.22 17.46 2.17
N ALA A 47 4.30 17.25 1.41
CA ALA A 47 4.26 17.36 -0.04
C ALA A 47 3.30 16.34 -0.67
N SER A 48 3.32 15.08 -0.20
CA SER A 48 2.34 14.06 -0.63
C SER A 48 0.90 14.42 -0.28
N PHE A 49 0.67 15.06 0.88
CA PHE A 49 -0.64 15.55 1.29
C PHE A 49 -1.14 16.66 0.36
N LEU A 50 -0.29 17.65 0.04
CA LEU A 50 -0.66 18.73 -0.88
C LEU A 50 -0.98 18.21 -2.28
N LEU A 51 -0.19 17.25 -2.79
CA LEU A 51 -0.47 16.60 -4.06
C LEU A 51 -1.79 15.79 -4.00
N SER A 52 -2.02 15.04 -2.93
CA SER A 52 -3.27 14.29 -2.73
C SER A 52 -4.48 15.21 -2.66
N LEU A 53 -4.34 16.37 -2.01
CA LEU A 53 -5.38 17.39 -1.96
C LEU A 53 -5.67 17.97 -3.35
N ALA A 54 -4.64 18.26 -4.14
CA ALA A 54 -4.80 18.75 -5.51
C ALA A 54 -5.54 17.72 -6.39
N VAL A 55 -5.14 16.45 -6.33
CA VAL A 55 -5.81 15.34 -7.04
C VAL A 55 -7.26 15.19 -6.58
N THR A 56 -7.53 15.35 -5.28
CA THR A 56 -8.88 15.30 -4.71
C THR A 56 -9.76 16.42 -5.24
N VAL A 57 -9.28 17.66 -5.20
CA VAL A 57 -10.02 18.83 -5.68
C VAL A 57 -10.37 18.68 -7.16
N ILE A 58 -9.42 18.19 -7.98
CA ILE A 58 -9.66 17.92 -9.40
C ILE A 58 -10.73 16.85 -9.59
N THR A 59 -10.59 15.72 -8.89
CA THR A 59 -11.52 14.58 -8.99
C THR A 59 -12.94 14.98 -8.59
N VAL A 60 -13.09 15.72 -7.48
CA VAL A 60 -14.39 16.21 -7.00
C VAL A 60 -14.97 17.27 -7.95
N ALA A 61 -14.16 18.19 -8.46
CA ALA A 61 -14.61 19.19 -9.42
C ALA A 61 -15.11 18.54 -10.72
N SER A 62 -14.42 17.50 -11.21
CA SER A 62 -14.86 16.72 -12.38
C SER A 62 -16.19 15.99 -12.12
N ALA A 63 -16.38 15.42 -10.94
CA ALA A 63 -17.63 14.75 -10.56
C ALA A 63 -18.81 15.73 -10.46
N LEU A 64 -18.61 16.93 -9.89
CA LEU A 64 -19.63 17.98 -9.79
C LEU A 64 -19.98 18.60 -11.16
N GLY A 65 -19.03 18.57 -12.11
CA GLY A 65 -19.23 19.04 -13.48
C GLY A 65 -20.10 18.13 -14.37
N GLY A 66 -20.59 17.00 -13.83
CA GLY A 66 -21.46 16.07 -14.58
C GLY A 66 -20.74 15.24 -15.65
N HIS A 67 -19.40 15.19 -15.61
CA HIS A 67 -18.64 14.31 -16.50
C HIS A 67 -18.65 12.87 -15.98
N GLU A 68 -18.81 11.90 -16.87
CA GLU A 68 -18.59 10.49 -16.53
C GLU A 68 -17.16 10.33 -15.99
N PHE A 69 -17.05 9.88 -14.74
CA PHE A 69 -15.77 9.69 -14.11
C PHE A 69 -15.13 8.41 -14.65
N HIS A 70 -14.15 8.56 -15.53
CA HIS A 70 -13.27 7.47 -15.93
C HIS A 70 -12.04 7.48 -15.02
N PRO A 71 -11.69 6.34 -14.38
CA PRO A 71 -10.48 6.24 -13.59
C PRO A 71 -9.26 6.64 -14.43
N PHE A 72 -8.46 7.58 -13.94
CA PHE A 72 -7.22 7.93 -14.61
C PHE A 72 -6.21 6.81 -14.37
N THR A 73 -5.79 6.15 -15.44
CA THR A 73 -4.82 5.07 -15.38
C THR A 73 -3.60 5.40 -16.20
N HIS A 74 -2.43 5.15 -15.64
CA HIS A 74 -1.18 5.25 -16.36
C HIS A 74 -0.27 4.12 -15.93
N SER A 75 0.13 3.27 -16.87
CA SER A 75 0.92 2.07 -16.61
C SER A 75 2.08 1.92 -17.59
N VAL A 76 3.20 1.42 -17.07
CA VAL A 76 4.43 1.19 -17.82
C VAL A 76 4.74 -0.30 -17.80
N VAL A 77 5.28 -0.84 -18.89
CA VAL A 77 5.72 -2.24 -18.93
C VAL A 77 6.90 -2.40 -17.97
N TRP A 78 6.71 -3.20 -16.92
CA TRP A 78 7.74 -3.49 -15.92
C TRP A 78 8.55 -4.73 -16.30
N ALA A 79 7.87 -5.78 -16.78
CA ALA A 79 8.51 -7.01 -17.25
C ALA A 79 7.65 -7.68 -18.32
N THR A 80 8.30 -8.39 -19.25
CA THR A 80 7.62 -9.22 -20.26
C THR A 80 7.95 -10.69 -19.99
N LEU A 81 6.94 -11.50 -19.71
CA LEU A 81 7.06 -12.94 -19.48
C LEU A 81 6.47 -13.70 -20.67
N GLY A 82 7.34 -14.09 -21.62
CA GLY A 82 6.89 -14.71 -22.86
C GLY A 82 6.04 -13.74 -23.67
N ASN A 83 4.73 -14.00 -23.74
CA ASN A 83 3.76 -13.16 -24.44
C ASN A 83 2.90 -12.28 -23.50
N ILE A 84 3.20 -12.26 -22.20
CA ILE A 84 2.45 -11.50 -21.19
C ILE A 84 3.28 -10.29 -20.75
N ASP A 85 2.77 -9.09 -21.00
CA ASP A 85 3.35 -7.85 -20.47
C ASP A 85 2.81 -7.56 -19.07
N VAL A 86 3.67 -7.66 -18.08
CA VAL A 86 3.39 -7.23 -16.71
C VAL A 86 3.58 -5.73 -16.63
N ARG A 87 2.47 -5.00 -16.58
CA ARG A 87 2.45 -3.54 -16.44
C ARG A 87 2.33 -3.14 -14.98
N MET A 88 3.06 -2.10 -14.60
CA MET A 88 2.95 -1.45 -13.30
C MET A 88 2.62 0.02 -13.49
N GLY A 89 1.60 0.47 -12.81
CA GLY A 89 1.09 1.82 -12.93
C GLY A 89 0.36 2.28 -11.70
N PHE A 90 -0.45 3.29 -11.91
CA PHE A 90 -1.36 3.80 -10.90
C PHE A 90 -2.74 4.03 -11.48
N ALA A 91 -3.75 3.84 -10.64
CA ALA A 91 -5.15 4.06 -10.95
C ALA A 91 -5.74 5.04 -9.94
N VAL A 92 -6.25 6.17 -10.43
CA VAL A 92 -6.91 7.18 -9.61
C VAL A 92 -8.41 7.09 -9.85
N ASP A 93 -9.11 6.54 -8.85
CA ASP A 93 -10.55 6.55 -8.76
C ASP A 93 -11.05 7.26 -7.49
N GLN A 94 -12.37 7.31 -7.28
CA GLN A 94 -12.95 7.96 -6.10
C GLN A 94 -12.49 7.30 -4.79
N LEU A 95 -12.26 5.99 -4.78
CA LEU A 95 -11.79 5.25 -3.63
C LEU A 95 -10.31 5.56 -3.34
N THR A 96 -9.45 5.55 -4.36
CA THR A 96 -8.04 5.93 -4.28
C THR A 96 -7.90 7.33 -3.69
N VAL A 97 -8.65 8.30 -4.21
CA VAL A 97 -8.58 9.70 -3.76
C VAL A 97 -8.97 9.85 -2.30
N MET A 98 -10.06 9.20 -1.87
CA MET A 98 -10.46 9.18 -0.46
C MET A 98 -9.37 8.56 0.43
N MET A 99 -8.81 7.42 0.02
CA MET A 99 -7.77 6.72 0.77
C MET A 99 -6.45 7.50 0.82
N LEU A 100 -6.07 8.18 -0.26
CA LEU A 100 -4.91 9.07 -0.28
C LEU A 100 -5.05 10.19 0.76
N MET A 101 -6.21 10.83 0.83
CA MET A 101 -6.47 11.86 1.83
C MET A 101 -6.42 11.33 3.25
N VAL A 102 -7.04 10.18 3.53
CA VAL A 102 -7.00 9.55 4.86
C VAL A 102 -5.56 9.22 5.26
N VAL A 103 -4.83 8.52 4.40
CA VAL A 103 -3.47 8.05 4.70
C VAL A 103 -2.51 9.24 4.89
N THR A 104 -2.50 10.21 3.98
CA THR A 104 -1.59 11.36 4.07
C THR A 104 -1.91 12.25 5.27
N THR A 105 -3.19 12.50 5.57
CA THR A 105 -3.60 13.33 6.71
C THR A 105 -3.20 12.68 8.04
N VAL A 106 -3.58 11.42 8.26
CA VAL A 106 -3.29 10.71 9.51
C VAL A 106 -1.77 10.58 9.70
N THR A 107 -1.05 10.24 8.63
CA THR A 107 0.40 10.10 8.68
C THR A 107 1.09 11.43 9.01
N LEU A 108 0.65 12.55 8.41
CA LEU A 108 1.20 13.87 8.71
C LEU A 108 0.99 14.23 10.19
N LEU A 109 -0.21 14.00 10.72
CA LEU A 109 -0.52 14.23 12.13
C LEU A 109 0.33 13.36 13.05
N VAL A 110 0.50 12.07 12.73
CA VAL A 110 1.35 11.15 13.48
C VAL A 110 2.80 11.62 13.46
N GLN A 111 3.36 12.00 12.30
CA GLN A 111 4.74 12.46 12.23
C GLN A 111 4.99 13.76 13.00
N VAL A 112 4.04 14.70 13.01
CA VAL A 112 4.11 15.92 13.82
C VAL A 112 4.02 15.60 15.30
N TYR A 113 3.08 14.74 15.70
CA TYR A 113 2.95 14.28 17.09
C TYR A 113 4.23 13.61 17.59
N SER A 114 4.88 12.81 16.74
CA SER A 114 6.09 12.08 17.09
C SER A 114 7.29 12.97 17.41
N ILE A 115 7.27 14.28 17.04
CA ILE A 115 8.34 15.22 17.44
C ILE A 115 8.42 15.31 18.96
N GLY A 116 7.27 15.44 19.62
CA GLY A 116 7.19 15.51 21.07
C GLY A 116 7.38 14.15 21.72
N TYR A 117 6.73 13.11 21.16
CA TYR A 117 6.74 11.77 21.75
C TYR A 117 8.13 11.11 21.75
N MET A 118 8.90 11.28 20.65
CA MET A 118 10.23 10.67 20.50
C MET A 118 11.36 11.57 21.02
N HIS A 119 11.05 12.71 21.65
CA HIS A 119 12.04 13.67 22.09
C HIS A 119 13.08 13.02 23.03
N GLY A 120 14.36 13.15 22.68
CA GLY A 120 15.47 12.57 23.46
C GLY A 120 15.76 11.08 23.18
N ASP A 121 15.00 10.39 22.32
CA ASP A 121 15.34 9.01 21.94
C ASP A 121 16.62 8.99 21.07
N PRO A 122 17.63 8.17 21.39
CA PRO A 122 18.89 8.13 20.65
C PRO A 122 18.75 7.65 19.19
N ARG A 123 17.65 6.97 18.86
CA ARG A 123 17.36 6.36 17.55
C ARG A 123 16.33 7.18 16.77
N TYR A 124 16.19 8.46 17.09
CA TYR A 124 15.23 9.38 16.47
C TYR A 124 15.19 9.36 14.93
N PRO A 125 16.32 9.43 14.18
CA PRO A 125 16.27 9.37 12.72
C PRO A 125 15.75 8.03 12.18
N ARG A 126 16.05 6.93 12.88
CA ARG A 126 15.61 5.58 12.48
C ARG A 126 14.09 5.45 12.54
N TYR A 127 13.47 6.07 13.55
CA TYR A 127 12.02 6.09 13.69
C TYR A 127 11.35 6.82 12.50
N TYR A 128 11.83 8.03 12.16
CA TYR A 128 11.30 8.79 11.03
C TYR A 128 11.57 8.14 9.67
N ALA A 129 12.70 7.43 9.52
CA ALA A 129 12.94 6.59 8.35
C ALA A 129 11.86 5.50 8.23
N TYR A 130 11.57 4.76 9.30
CA TYR A 130 10.55 3.71 9.28
C TYR A 130 9.14 4.24 9.06
N LEU A 131 8.79 5.40 9.62
CA LEU A 131 7.51 6.06 9.30
C LEU A 131 7.43 6.47 7.83
N SER A 132 8.52 7.00 7.26
CA SER A 132 8.55 7.39 5.84
C SER A 132 8.43 6.17 4.92
N LEU A 133 9.07 5.05 5.27
CA LEU A 133 8.94 3.77 4.57
C LEU A 133 7.50 3.22 4.66
N PHE A 134 6.88 3.29 5.84
CA PHE A 134 5.48 2.88 6.03
C PHE A 134 4.54 3.72 5.15
N SER A 135 4.77 5.03 5.13
CA SER A 135 3.97 5.99 4.35
C SER A 135 4.09 5.71 2.85
N ALA A 136 5.31 5.52 2.38
CA ALA A 136 5.60 5.12 1.00
C ALA A 136 4.86 3.84 0.61
N ALA A 137 4.99 2.79 1.43
CA ALA A 137 4.36 1.50 1.17
C ALA A 137 2.84 1.60 1.12
N MET A 138 2.25 2.33 2.07
CA MET A 138 0.79 2.50 2.14
C MET A 138 0.25 3.32 0.97
N LEU A 139 0.95 4.38 0.56
CA LEU A 139 0.55 5.20 -0.59
C LEU A 139 0.70 4.43 -1.90
N SER A 140 1.77 3.65 -2.07
CA SER A 140 1.94 2.76 -3.23
C SER A 140 0.83 1.72 -3.31
N LEU A 141 0.45 1.13 -2.17
CA LEU A 141 -0.66 0.18 -2.07
C LEU A 141 -1.97 0.81 -2.55
N VAL A 142 -2.28 2.03 -2.09
CA VAL A 142 -3.53 2.73 -2.42
C VAL A 142 -3.64 3.06 -3.90
N ILE A 143 -2.55 3.49 -4.55
CA ILE A 143 -2.61 3.90 -5.96
C ILE A 143 -2.44 2.73 -6.94
N SER A 144 -2.14 1.52 -6.47
CA SER A 144 -1.80 0.37 -7.32
C SER A 144 -2.91 0.02 -8.31
N ASP A 145 -2.57 -0.04 -9.61
CA ASP A 145 -3.51 -0.44 -10.68
C ASP A 145 -3.55 -1.96 -10.95
N ASN A 146 -2.57 -2.69 -10.43
CA ASN A 146 -2.40 -4.12 -10.64
C ASN A 146 -2.16 -4.84 -9.31
N LEU A 147 -2.60 -6.10 -9.25
CA LEU A 147 -2.61 -6.90 -8.04
C LEU A 147 -1.19 -7.28 -7.56
N LEU A 148 -0.22 -7.31 -8.47
CA LEU A 148 1.18 -7.58 -8.14
C LEU A 148 1.83 -6.41 -7.40
N LEU A 149 1.68 -5.18 -7.90
CA LEU A 149 2.17 -3.98 -7.22
C LEU A 149 1.46 -3.78 -5.88
N PHE A 150 0.16 -4.07 -5.84
CA PHE A 150 -0.60 -4.09 -4.60
C PHE A 150 0.03 -5.08 -3.60
N TYR A 151 0.31 -6.32 -4.02
CA TYR A 151 0.93 -7.34 -3.17
C TYR A 151 2.35 -6.93 -2.71
N MET A 152 3.19 -6.39 -3.59
CA MET A 152 4.52 -5.90 -3.21
C MET A 152 4.44 -4.77 -2.18
N SER A 153 3.49 -3.85 -2.35
CA SER A 153 3.27 -2.74 -1.41
C SER A 153 2.70 -3.25 -0.08
N TRP A 154 1.80 -4.23 -0.11
CA TRP A 154 1.23 -4.93 1.05
C TRP A 154 2.30 -5.58 1.92
N GLU A 155 3.26 -6.23 1.27
CA GLU A 155 4.44 -6.82 1.89
C GLU A 155 5.35 -5.78 2.53
N LEU A 156 5.57 -4.66 1.82
CA LEU A 156 6.37 -3.55 2.33
C LEU A 156 5.73 -2.88 3.55
N VAL A 157 4.39 -2.75 3.58
CA VAL A 157 3.65 -2.29 4.76
C VAL A 157 3.89 -3.25 5.92
N GLY A 158 3.81 -4.57 5.70
CA GLY A 158 4.10 -5.58 6.72
C GLY A 158 5.53 -5.49 7.28
N LEU A 159 6.52 -5.27 6.41
CA LEU A 159 7.92 -5.06 6.80
C LEU A 159 8.08 -3.78 7.63
N ALA A 160 7.51 -2.67 7.18
CA ALA A 160 7.59 -1.40 7.90
C ALA A 160 6.93 -1.50 9.29
N SER A 161 5.78 -2.16 9.39
CA SER A 161 5.13 -2.44 10.69
C SER A 161 6.00 -3.31 11.59
N TYR A 162 6.65 -4.35 11.07
CA TYR A 162 7.60 -5.17 11.84
C TYR A 162 8.74 -4.34 12.43
N LEU A 163 9.31 -3.44 11.61
CA LEU A 163 10.40 -2.55 12.03
C LEU A 163 9.96 -1.53 13.09
N LEU A 164 8.72 -1.03 13.00
CA LEU A 164 8.15 -0.07 13.95
C LEU A 164 7.74 -0.73 15.28
N ILE A 165 7.05 -1.87 15.26
CA ILE A 165 6.70 -2.62 16.49
C ILE A 165 7.99 -3.06 17.22
N GLY A 166 8.98 -3.52 16.45
CA GLY A 166 10.29 -3.93 16.96
C GLY A 166 11.27 -2.79 17.21
N PHE A 167 10.83 -1.52 17.23
CA PHE A 167 11.73 -0.37 17.29
C PHE A 167 12.64 -0.39 18.52
N TRP A 168 12.08 -0.65 19.71
CA TRP A 168 12.86 -0.90 20.93
C TRP A 168 13.24 -2.38 21.06
N PHE A 169 14.05 -2.87 20.12
CA PHE A 169 14.51 -4.26 20.04
C PHE A 169 15.26 -4.77 21.29
N GLU A 170 15.74 -3.87 22.16
CA GLU A 170 16.36 -4.24 23.44
C GLU A 170 15.34 -4.83 24.43
N LYS A 171 14.05 -4.52 24.26
CA LYS A 171 12.97 -5.08 25.08
C LYS A 171 12.54 -6.45 24.51
N PRO A 172 12.69 -7.56 25.26
CA PRO A 172 12.25 -8.88 24.78
C PRO A 172 10.75 -8.97 24.49
N SER A 173 9.92 -8.13 25.13
CA SER A 173 8.50 -8.00 24.81
C SER A 173 8.29 -7.47 23.38
N ALA A 174 8.92 -6.34 23.04
CA ALA A 174 8.81 -5.72 21.71
C ALA A 174 9.31 -6.63 20.58
N MET A 175 10.42 -7.35 20.79
CA MET A 175 10.90 -8.32 19.81
C MET A 175 9.93 -9.47 19.58
N ARG A 176 9.33 -10.02 20.65
CA ARG A 176 8.35 -11.11 20.53
C ARG A 176 7.07 -10.63 19.86
N ALA A 177 6.60 -9.43 20.22
CA ALA A 177 5.46 -8.78 19.58
C ALA A 177 5.69 -8.58 18.07
N ALA A 178 6.82 -8.00 17.68
CA ALA A 178 7.16 -7.78 16.27
C ALA A 178 7.17 -9.10 15.49
N LYS A 179 7.83 -10.14 16.02
CA LYS A 179 7.85 -11.48 15.39
C LYS A 179 6.45 -12.06 15.26
N LYS A 180 5.63 -11.99 16.31
CA LYS A 180 4.25 -12.48 16.30
C LYS A 180 3.41 -11.76 15.24
N ALA A 181 3.46 -10.42 15.21
CA ALA A 181 2.77 -9.61 14.21
C ALA A 181 3.19 -9.96 12.78
N PHE A 182 4.50 -10.10 12.54
CA PHE A 182 4.99 -10.47 11.22
C PHE A 182 4.54 -11.87 10.80
N ILE A 183 4.64 -12.87 11.67
CA ILE A 183 4.27 -14.26 11.34
C ILE A 183 2.76 -14.41 11.14
N VAL A 184 1.94 -13.81 12.02
CA VAL A 184 0.48 -13.95 11.94
C VAL A 184 -0.07 -13.23 10.70
N THR A 185 0.43 -12.03 10.39
CA THR A 185 0.04 -11.33 9.16
C THR A 185 0.55 -12.05 7.91
N ARG A 186 1.76 -12.60 7.95
CA ARG A 186 2.34 -13.41 6.87
C ARG A 186 1.45 -14.60 6.48
N LEU A 187 0.82 -15.24 7.46
CA LEU A 187 -0.08 -16.36 7.18
C LEU A 187 -1.28 -15.93 6.32
N GLY A 188 -1.83 -14.74 6.58
CA GLY A 188 -2.86 -14.13 5.71
C GLY A 188 -2.30 -13.74 4.34
N ASP A 189 -1.09 -13.17 4.31
CA ASP A 189 -0.42 -12.72 3.09
C ASP A 189 -0.15 -13.88 2.11
N VAL A 190 0.09 -15.10 2.61
CA VAL A 190 0.15 -16.31 1.76
C VAL A 190 -1.18 -16.57 1.05
N GLY A 191 -2.31 -16.40 1.74
CA GLY A 191 -3.64 -16.50 1.13
C GLY A 191 -3.82 -15.47 0.02
N LEU A 192 -3.47 -14.21 0.28
CA LEU A 192 -3.51 -13.14 -0.73
C LEU A 192 -2.69 -13.49 -1.97
N PHE A 193 -1.47 -14.00 -1.76
CA PHE A 193 -0.57 -14.41 -2.85
C PHE A 193 -1.14 -15.57 -3.67
N LEU A 194 -1.72 -16.58 -3.01
CA LEU A 194 -2.38 -17.69 -3.71
C LEU A 194 -3.60 -17.21 -4.50
N GLY A 195 -4.39 -16.27 -3.96
CA GLY A 195 -5.50 -15.65 -4.67
C GLY A 195 -5.05 -14.91 -5.92
N LEU A 196 -3.95 -14.16 -5.83
CA LEU A 196 -3.30 -13.51 -6.96
C LEU A 196 -2.90 -14.54 -8.04
N ILE A 197 -2.23 -15.64 -7.66
CA ILE A 197 -1.81 -16.68 -8.60
C ILE A 197 -3.02 -17.30 -9.31
N VAL A 198 -4.09 -17.63 -8.57
CA VAL A 198 -5.31 -18.20 -9.16
C VAL A 198 -5.90 -17.24 -10.18
N LEU A 199 -6.09 -15.96 -9.83
CA LEU A 199 -6.66 -14.99 -10.76
C LEU A 199 -5.75 -14.77 -11.98
N PHE A 200 -4.44 -14.65 -11.77
CA PHE A 200 -3.48 -14.51 -12.87
C PHE A 200 -3.52 -15.72 -13.82
N TRP A 201 -3.62 -16.94 -13.29
CA TRP A 201 -3.67 -18.16 -14.09
C TRP A 201 -4.90 -18.21 -15.02
N TYR A 202 -6.05 -17.74 -14.55
CA TYR A 202 -7.31 -17.78 -15.29
C TYR A 202 -7.56 -16.55 -16.18
N THR A 203 -7.01 -15.39 -15.83
CA THR A 203 -7.21 -14.14 -16.58
C THR A 203 -6.04 -13.79 -17.50
N GLY A 204 -4.84 -14.31 -17.22
CA GLY A 204 -3.61 -14.02 -17.98
C GLY A 204 -3.04 -12.62 -17.72
N THR A 205 -3.60 -11.86 -16.77
CA THR A 205 -3.20 -10.47 -16.49
C THR A 205 -3.12 -10.24 -14.98
N VAL A 206 -2.31 -9.26 -14.58
CA VAL A 206 -2.24 -8.76 -13.19
C VAL A 206 -3.03 -7.45 -13.01
N ASN A 207 -3.50 -6.84 -14.09
CA ASN A 207 -4.23 -5.57 -14.04
C ASN A 207 -5.62 -5.78 -13.43
N MET A 208 -5.98 -4.99 -12.42
CA MET A 208 -7.23 -5.20 -11.69
C MET A 208 -8.47 -4.91 -12.55
N GLN A 209 -8.42 -3.90 -13.43
CA GLN A 209 -9.55 -3.55 -14.29
C GLN A 209 -9.83 -4.64 -15.32
N GLU A 210 -8.78 -5.19 -15.93
CA GLU A 210 -8.89 -6.33 -16.84
C GLU A 210 -9.38 -7.58 -16.11
N MET A 211 -8.89 -7.84 -14.89
CA MET A 211 -9.40 -8.92 -14.05
C MET A 211 -10.90 -8.77 -13.75
N PHE A 212 -11.37 -7.56 -13.41
CA PHE A 212 -12.79 -7.30 -13.17
C PHE A 212 -13.63 -7.52 -14.44
N ALA A 213 -13.13 -7.10 -15.60
CA ALA A 213 -13.79 -7.33 -16.89
C ALA A 213 -13.86 -8.82 -17.26
N ALA A 214 -12.92 -9.65 -16.78
CA ALA A 214 -12.90 -11.09 -16.99
C ALA A 214 -13.81 -11.87 -16.03
N VAL A 215 -14.34 -11.27 -14.96
CA VAL A 215 -15.20 -11.98 -13.99
C VAL A 215 -16.39 -12.70 -14.64
N PRO A 216 -17.15 -12.09 -15.57
CA PRO A 216 -18.29 -12.76 -16.19
C PRO A 216 -17.92 -14.02 -16.98
N SER A 217 -16.75 -14.05 -17.62
CA SER A 217 -16.29 -15.23 -18.38
C SER A 217 -15.79 -16.36 -17.50
N LEU A 218 -15.42 -16.07 -16.25
CA LEU A 218 -15.00 -17.06 -15.26
C LEU A 218 -16.17 -17.68 -14.49
N MET A 219 -17.39 -17.16 -14.65
CA MET A 219 -18.57 -17.73 -13.98
C MET A 219 -18.81 -19.18 -14.40
N GLY A 220 -18.98 -20.07 -13.42
CA GLY A 220 -19.14 -21.51 -13.66
C GLY A 220 -17.84 -22.27 -13.92
N THR A 221 -16.69 -21.59 -14.01
CA THR A 221 -15.39 -22.26 -14.14
C THR A 221 -15.01 -22.93 -12.83
N THR A 222 -14.54 -24.18 -12.92
CA THR A 222 -14.12 -24.98 -11.76
C THR A 222 -12.66 -25.40 -11.87
N LEU A 223 -11.95 -25.32 -10.75
CA LEU A 223 -10.63 -25.89 -10.56
C LEU A 223 -10.79 -27.28 -9.95
N LYS A 224 -10.29 -28.32 -10.64
CA LYS A 224 -10.28 -29.69 -10.10
C LYS A 224 -8.97 -29.92 -9.34
N ILE A 225 -9.07 -30.15 -8.04
CA ILE A 225 -7.96 -30.57 -7.18
C ILE A 225 -8.26 -31.99 -6.73
N ALA A 226 -7.51 -32.96 -7.27
CA ALA A 226 -7.76 -34.38 -7.09
C ALA A 226 -9.22 -34.75 -7.45
N SER A 227 -10.02 -35.19 -6.47
CA SER A 227 -11.44 -35.55 -6.65
C SER A 227 -12.42 -34.42 -6.38
N VAL A 228 -11.95 -33.23 -5.99
CA VAL A 228 -12.81 -32.09 -5.60
C VAL A 228 -12.80 -31.03 -6.69
N ALA A 229 -13.98 -30.60 -7.12
CA ALA A 229 -14.15 -29.46 -8.01
C ALA A 229 -14.53 -28.22 -7.20
N LEU A 230 -13.67 -27.20 -7.21
CA LEU A 230 -13.89 -25.94 -6.50
C LEU A 230 -14.21 -24.82 -7.51
N PRO A 231 -15.27 -24.03 -7.30
CA PRO A 231 -15.51 -22.84 -8.11
C PRO A 231 -14.36 -21.83 -8.01
N VAL A 232 -13.83 -21.36 -9.14
CA VAL A 232 -12.62 -20.53 -9.20
C VAL A 232 -12.82 -19.18 -8.50
N LEU A 233 -13.93 -18.49 -8.77
CA LEU A 233 -14.17 -17.14 -8.23
C LEU A 233 -14.35 -17.14 -6.69
N PRO A 234 -15.19 -18.01 -6.08
CA PRO A 234 -15.24 -18.16 -4.62
C PRO A 234 -13.89 -18.53 -4.00
N LEU A 235 -13.14 -19.45 -4.62
CA LEU A 235 -11.82 -19.83 -4.13
C LEU A 235 -10.85 -18.64 -4.11
N ALA A 236 -10.73 -17.93 -5.23
CA ALA A 236 -9.91 -16.73 -5.33
C ALA A 236 -10.35 -15.67 -4.31
N GLY A 237 -11.66 -15.42 -4.18
CA GLY A 237 -12.22 -14.46 -3.22
C GLY A 237 -11.86 -14.78 -1.77
N ILE A 238 -11.99 -16.06 -1.36
CA ILE A 238 -11.63 -16.50 -0.01
C ILE A 238 -10.12 -16.36 0.23
N LEU A 239 -9.29 -16.70 -0.76
CA LEU A 239 -7.84 -16.57 -0.67
C LEU A 239 -7.41 -15.11 -0.52
N LEU A 240 -7.94 -14.20 -1.35
CA LEU A 240 -7.69 -12.76 -1.21
C LEU A 240 -8.19 -12.23 0.15
N PHE A 241 -9.36 -12.69 0.59
CA PHE A 241 -9.94 -12.32 1.87
C PHE A 241 -9.08 -12.75 3.07
N ALA A 242 -8.38 -13.88 2.98
CA ALA A 242 -7.45 -14.32 4.04
C ALA A 242 -6.34 -13.28 4.30
N GLY A 243 -5.87 -12.59 3.26
CA GLY A 243 -4.95 -11.45 3.40
C GLY A 243 -5.56 -10.32 4.22
N ALA A 244 -6.77 -9.91 3.86
CA ALA A 244 -7.52 -8.88 4.56
C ALA A 244 -7.78 -9.24 6.04
N VAL A 245 -8.13 -10.51 6.32
CA VAL A 245 -8.31 -11.03 7.69
C VAL A 245 -7.02 -10.89 8.51
N GLY A 246 -5.87 -11.19 7.90
CA GLY A 246 -4.56 -11.06 8.54
C GLY A 246 -4.20 -9.63 8.92
N LYS A 247 -4.22 -8.69 7.96
CA LYS A 247 -3.82 -7.29 8.21
C LYS A 247 -4.84 -6.50 9.02
N SER A 248 -6.13 -6.80 8.89
CA SER A 248 -7.20 -6.12 9.65
C SER A 248 -7.45 -6.74 11.02
N ALA A 249 -6.58 -7.64 11.48
CA ALA A 249 -6.65 -8.33 12.77
C ALA A 249 -8.04 -8.93 13.05
N GLN A 250 -8.62 -9.62 12.06
CA GLN A 250 -9.93 -10.28 12.19
C GLN A 250 -9.77 -11.70 12.72
N PHE A 251 -10.84 -12.30 13.24
CA PHE A 251 -10.82 -13.72 13.61
C PHE A 251 -10.48 -14.59 12.38
N PRO A 252 -9.56 -15.57 12.48
CA PRO A 252 -8.84 -16.02 13.67
C PRO A 252 -7.47 -15.34 13.90
N LEU A 253 -7.00 -14.50 12.97
CA LEU A 253 -5.65 -13.90 12.95
C LEU A 253 -5.48 -12.61 13.78
N HIS A 254 -6.44 -12.27 14.64
CA HIS A 254 -6.45 -11.05 15.47
C HIS A 254 -5.38 -10.99 16.58
N VAL A 255 -4.77 -12.12 16.94
CA VAL A 255 -3.96 -12.27 18.18
C VAL A 255 -2.70 -11.41 18.24
N TRP A 256 -2.25 -10.84 17.12
CA TRP A 256 -1.05 -10.00 17.11
C TRP A 256 -1.29 -8.56 17.53
N LEU A 257 -2.51 -8.05 17.39
CA LEU A 257 -2.82 -6.64 17.60
C LEU A 257 -2.65 -6.17 19.06
N PRO A 258 -3.08 -6.93 20.09
CA PRO A 258 -2.87 -6.53 21.48
C PRO A 258 -1.39 -6.43 21.88
N ASP A 259 -0.54 -7.30 21.32
CA ASP A 259 0.89 -7.32 21.62
C ASP A 259 1.67 -6.22 20.87
N ALA A 260 1.08 -5.65 19.82
CA ALA A 260 1.69 -4.59 19.02
C ALA A 260 1.68 -3.22 19.70
N MET A 261 0.99 -3.09 20.84
CA MET A 261 0.89 -1.89 21.68
C MET A 261 1.92 -1.92 22.81
#